data_AF-A0A2D8BDL9-F1
#
_entry.id   AF-A0A2D8BDL9-F1
#
_cell.length_a   1.000
_cell.length_b   1.000
_cell.length_c   1.000
_cell.angle_alpha   90.00
_cell.angle_beta   90.00
_cell.angle_gamma   90.00
#
_symmetry.space_group_name_H-M   'P 1'
#
loop_
_entity.id
_entity.type
_entity.pdbx_description
1 polymer ?
#
loop_
_entity_poly.entity_id
_entity_poly.type
_entity_poly.pdbx_seq_one_letter_code
_entity_poly.pdbx_strand_id
1 'polypeptide(L)' 'MSIAAIGYLRIAATDTDAWMTFGTSTLGLMDAAREDSAGARFLRMDNHPFRFMLEPADHDGLIAAGLECRG' A
#
# COMPACT_ATOMS: atom_id res chain seq x y z
N MET A 1 21.37 -14.22 -3.02
CA MET A 1 20.06 -13.54 -3.02
C MET A 1 19.02 -14.42 -2.34
N SER A 2 18.70 -14.10 -1.08
CA SER A 2 17.64 -14.75 -0.31
C SER A 2 16.54 -13.74 0.03
N ILE A 3 15.29 -14.19 0.08
CA ILE A 3 14.15 -13.36 0.47
C ILE A 3 14.17 -13.18 1.99
N ALA A 4 14.07 -11.94 2.44
CA ALA A 4 14.05 -11.58 3.85
C ALA A 4 12.62 -11.36 4.38
N ALA A 5 11.79 -10.64 3.62
CA ALA A 5 10.44 -10.25 4.01
C ALA A 5 9.61 -9.79 2.80
N ILE A 6 8.30 -9.68 3.00
CA ILE A 6 7.42 -8.91 2.12
C ILE A 6 7.59 -7.43 2.50
N GLY A 7 8.00 -6.61 1.55
CA GLY A 7 8.28 -5.20 1.77
C GLY A 7 7.06 -4.30 1.53
N TYR A 8 6.42 -4.43 0.36
CA TYR A 8 5.37 -3.51 -0.10
C TYR A 8 4.32 -4.24 -0.93
N LEU A 9 3.06 -3.84 -0.84
CA LEU A 9 1.98 -4.30 -1.73
C LEU A 9 1.43 -3.13 -2.55
N ARG A 10 1.12 -3.40 -3.82
CA ARG A 10 0.36 -2.52 -4.70
C ARG A 10 -1.01 -3.15 -4.95
N ILE A 11 -2.06 -2.40 -4.68
CA ILE A 11 -3.44 -2.89 -4.68
C ILE A 11 -4.25 -1.96 -5.60
N ALA A 12 -4.87 -2.54 -6.61
CA ALA A 12 -5.90 -1.89 -7.41
C ALA A 12 -7.17 -1.80 -6.57
N ALA A 13 -7.76 -0.61 -6.52
CA ALA A 13 -8.97 -0.33 -5.74
C ALA A 13 -9.96 0.50 -6.56
N THR A 14 -11.20 0.03 -6.61
CA THR A 14 -12.34 0.77 -7.18
C THR A 14 -12.78 1.93 -6.30
N ASP A 15 -12.52 1.85 -4.99
CA ASP A 15 -12.76 2.91 -4.02
C ASP A 15 -11.56 3.04 -3.07
N THR A 16 -10.67 3.99 -3.38
CA THR A 16 -9.49 4.26 -2.55
C THR A 16 -9.83 4.93 -1.23
N ASP A 17 -10.91 5.71 -1.15
CA ASP A 17 -11.28 6.43 0.08
C ASP A 17 -11.88 5.48 1.12
N ALA A 18 -12.69 4.50 0.68
CA ALA A 18 -13.14 3.40 1.53
C ALA A 18 -11.94 2.60 2.08
N TRP A 19 -10.95 2.30 1.23
CA TRP A 19 -9.70 1.66 1.66
C TRP A 19 -8.93 2.49 2.68
N MET A 20 -8.83 3.81 2.49
CA MET A 20 -8.16 4.70 3.44
C MET A 20 -8.89 4.74 4.79
N THR A 21 -10.22 4.79 4.77
CA THR A 21 -11.05 4.72 5.97
C THR A 21 -10.84 3.39 6.70
N PHE A 22 -10.92 2.27 5.99
CA PHE A 22 -10.70 0.95 6.57
C PHE A 22 -9.27 0.82 7.15
N GLY A 23 -8.26 1.21 6.38
CA GLY A 23 -6.86 1.14 6.80
C GLY A 23 -6.59 1.96 8.06
N THR A 24 -7.06 3.20 8.10
CA THR A 24 -6.77 4.11 9.22
C THR A 24 -7.68 3.92 10.43
N SER A 25 -8.98 3.73 10.19
CA SER A 25 -9.99 3.72 11.26
C SER A 25 -10.29 2.32 11.79
N THR A 26 -10.04 1.26 11.01
CA THR A 26 -10.28 -0.13 11.45
C THR A 26 -8.97 -0.85 11.74
N LEU A 27 -8.02 -0.82 10.81
CA LEU A 27 -6.74 -1.54 10.98
C LEU A 27 -5.71 -0.77 11.83
N GLY A 28 -5.94 0.52 12.08
CA GLY A 28 -5.01 1.38 12.82
C GLY A 28 -3.71 1.67 12.06
N LEU A 29 -3.72 1.52 10.74
CA LEU A 29 -2.62 1.95 9.87
C LEU A 29 -2.55 3.48 9.83
N MET A 30 -1.38 4.00 9.47
CA MET A 30 -1.18 5.44 9.38
C MET A 30 -1.23 5.86 7.91
N ASP A 31 -1.87 7.00 7.62
CA ASP A 31 -1.71 7.66 6.33
C ASP A 31 -0.23 8.09 6.20
N ALA A 32 0.39 7.72 5.08
CA ALA A 32 1.76 8.11 4.79
C ALA A 32 1.86 9.56 4.27
N ALA A 33 0.73 10.23 4.03
CA ALA A 33 0.61 11.60 3.54
C ALA A 33 1.52 11.85 2.31
N ARG A 34 1.45 10.92 1.36
CA ARG A 34 2.20 10.95 0.10
C ARG A 34 1.23 11.09 -1.05
N GLU A 35 1.66 11.85 -2.05
CA GLU A 35 0.97 12.02 -3.32
C GLU A 35 1.80 11.36 -4.43
N ASP A 36 1.12 10.77 -5.42
CA ASP A 36 1.72 10.45 -6.70
C ASP A 36 0.91 11.08 -7.84
N SER A 37 1.50 11.14 -9.03
CA SER A 37 0.85 11.73 -10.21
C SER A 37 -0.33 10.93 -10.76
N ALA A 38 -0.50 9.68 -10.32
CA ALA A 38 -1.55 8.77 -10.74
C ALA A 38 -2.74 8.72 -9.75
N GLY A 39 -2.66 9.44 -8.62
CA GLY A 39 -3.70 9.50 -7.60
C GLY A 39 -3.65 8.37 -6.57
N ALA A 40 -2.53 7.64 -6.44
CA ALA A 40 -2.43 6.57 -5.46
C ALA A 40 -2.40 7.11 -4.01
N ARG A 41 -2.94 6.31 -3.09
CA ARG A 41 -2.94 6.58 -1.65
C ARG A 41 -2.05 5.57 -0.93
N PHE A 42 -1.44 6.00 0.17
CA PHE A 42 -0.36 5.24 0.81
C PHE A 42 -0.64 5.04 2.29
N LEU A 43 -0.54 3.80 2.75
CA LEU A 43 -0.66 3.42 4.16
C LEU A 43 0.66 2.83 4.67
N ARG A 44 1.02 3.16 5.90
CA ARG A 44 2.19 2.63 6.61
C ARG A 44 1.77 1.95 7.92
N MET A 45 2.51 0.93 8.30
CA MET A 45 2.33 0.21 9.58
C MET A 45 3.53 0.36 10.52
N ASP A 46 4.64 0.89 10.02
CA ASP A 46 5.92 1.01 10.72
C ASP A 46 6.69 2.24 10.19
N ASN A 47 8.01 2.27 10.44
CA ASN A 47 8.90 3.36 10.02
C ASN A 47 9.29 3.33 8.54
N HIS A 48 8.85 2.34 7.75
CA HIS A 48 9.05 2.40 6.31
C HIS A 48 8.15 3.48 5.69
N PRO A 49 8.54 4.06 4.53
CA PRO A 49 7.77 5.14 3.91
C PRO A 49 6.30 4.78 3.65
N PHE A 50 6.03 3.52 3.29
CA PHE A 50 4.70 2.93 3.20
C PHE A 50 4.82 1.40 3.17
N ARG A 51 3.71 0.69 3.30
CA ARG A 51 3.61 -0.77 3.10
C ARG A 51 2.52 -1.14 2.11
N PHE A 52 1.48 -0.32 1.98
CA PHE A 52 0.43 -0.46 0.98
C PHE A 52 0.37 0.79 0.10
N MET A 53 0.31 0.56 -1.21
CA MET A 53 -0.01 1.55 -2.24
C MET A 53 -1.35 1.16 -2.86
N LEU A 54 -2.34 2.04 -2.71
CA LEU A 54 -3.71 1.87 -3.20
C LEU A 54 -3.86 2.70 -4.46
N GLU A 55 -4.05 2.03 -5.59
CA GLU A 55 -4.13 2.65 -6.91
C GLU A 55 -5.58 2.64 -7.40
N PRO A 56 -6.13 3.81 -7.80
CA PRO A 56 -7.45 3.85 -8.43
C PRO A 56 -7.50 2.96 -9.68
N ALA A 57 -8.52 2.11 -9.78
CA ALA A 57 -8.69 1.18 -10.89
C ALA A 57 -10.15 0.78 -11.10
N ASP A 58 -10.48 0.24 -12.28
CA ASP A 58 -11.84 -0.22 -12.61
C ASP A 58 -12.20 -1.58 -11.96
N HIS A 59 -11.24 -2.25 -11.33
CA HIS A 59 -11.42 -3.52 -10.65
C HIS A 59 -10.49 -3.62 -9.44
N ASP A 60 -10.93 -4.33 -8.41
CA ASP A 60 -10.10 -4.60 -7.23
C ASP A 60 -9.11 -5.73 -7.51
N GLY A 61 -7.91 -5.65 -6.94
CA GLY A 61 -6.94 -6.74 -7.06
C GLY A 61 -5.55 -6.43 -6.53
N LEU A 62 -4.73 -7.47 -6.36
CA LEU A 62 -3.31 -7.31 -6.10
C LEU A 62 -2.57 -7.06 -7.42
N ILE A 63 -1.94 -5.90 -7.55
CA ILE A 63 -1.12 -5.53 -8.72
C ILE A 63 0.27 -6.14 -8.58
N ALA A 64 0.91 -5.97 -7.42
CA ALA A 64 2.27 -6.46 -7.20
C ALA A 64 2.60 -6.63 -5.71
N ALA A 65 3.57 -7.52 -5.44
CA ALA A 65 4.22 -7.67 -4.14
C ALA A 65 5.72 -7.43 -4.27
N GLY A 66 6.23 -6.39 -3.60
CA GLY A 66 7.64 -6.10 -3.48
C GLY A 66 8.28 -6.91 -2.37
N LEU A 67 9.38 -7.60 -2.66
CA LEU A 67 10.11 -8.44 -1.72
C LEU A 67 11.41 -7.74 -1.29
N GLU A 68 11.72 -7.80 0.00
CA GLU A 68 13.01 -7.39 0.52
C GLU A 68 13.99 -8.56 0.37
N CYS A 69 15.12 -8.32 -0.29
CA CYS A 69 16.15 -9.33 -0.53
C CYS A 69 17.44 -8.99 0.23
N ARG A 70 18.13 -10.01 0.71
CA ARG A 70 19.52 -9.90 1.20
C ARG A 70 20.50 -10.27 0.08
N GLY A 71 21.57 -9.48 -0.03
CA GLY A 71 22.74 -9.77 -0.87
C GLY A 71 23.40 -11.07 -0.45
#